data_AF-H8GWR0-F1
#
_entry.id   AF-H8GWR0-F1
#
_cell.length_a   1.000
_cell.length_b   1.000
_cell.length_c   1.000
_cell.angle_alpha   90.00
_cell.angle_beta   90.00
_cell.angle_gamma   90.00
#
_symmetry.space_group_name_H-M   'P 1'
#
loop_
_entity.id
_entity.type
_entity.pdbx_description
1 polymer ?
#
loop_
_entity_poly.entity_id
_entity_poly.type
_entity_poly.pdbx_seq_one_letter_code
_entity_poly.pdbx_strand_id
1 'polypeptide(L)'
;MVSGVRAVEQAMLMILMTPKGQRVMRPEYGCQLHELVFAPNDASTLGLASYYVHEALSTWEPRIELEEVDADVDPDYPERIVIRVNYRLVDEPNSRSLVFPFYRMPTETLP
;
A
#
# COMPACT_ATOMS: atom_id res chain seq x y z
N MET A 1 20.01 -12.98 6.08
CA MET A 1 18.78 -13.78 5.87
C MET A 1 17.69 -13.14 6.71
N VAL A 2 16.63 -12.61 6.09
CA VAL A 2 15.47 -12.08 6.84
C VAL A 2 14.51 -13.24 7.06
N SER A 3 14.06 -13.47 8.30
CA SER A 3 13.18 -14.60 8.66
C SER A 3 11.96 -14.13 9.45
N GLY A 4 10.92 -14.97 9.46
CA GLY A 4 9.67 -14.73 10.18
C GLY A 4 8.92 -13.50 9.70
N VAL A 5 8.32 -12.77 10.63
CA VAL A 5 7.51 -11.54 10.41
C VAL A 5 8.20 -10.54 9.49
N ARG A 6 9.50 -10.31 9.68
CA ARG A 6 10.25 -9.34 8.88
C ARG A 6 10.29 -9.73 7.39
N ALA A 7 10.28 -11.01 7.08
CA ALA A 7 10.23 -11.46 5.69
C ALA A 7 8.86 -11.23 5.05
N VAL A 8 7.80 -11.21 5.86
CA VAL A 8 6.43 -10.85 5.43
C VAL A 8 6.36 -9.35 5.19
N GLU A 9 6.78 -8.52 6.14
CA GLU A 9 6.80 -7.05 5.98
C GLU A 9 7.61 -6.62 4.76
N GLN A 10 8.79 -7.22 4.54
CA GLN A 10 9.59 -6.95 3.34
C GLN A 10 8.87 -7.38 2.05
N ALA A 11 8.15 -8.49 2.06
CA ALA A 11 7.37 -8.93 0.92
C ALA A 11 6.18 -7.99 0.64
N MET A 12 5.46 -7.55 1.67
CA MET A 12 4.41 -6.53 1.57
C MET A 12 4.96 -5.24 0.94
N LEU A 13 6.08 -4.73 1.44
CA LEU A 13 6.73 -3.54 0.88
C LEU A 13 7.10 -3.74 -0.60
N MET A 14 7.67 -4.89 -0.98
CA MET A 14 7.99 -5.17 -2.38
C MET A 14 6.75 -5.18 -3.28
N ILE A 15 5.62 -5.72 -2.81
CA ILE A 15 4.35 -5.70 -3.54
C ILE A 15 3.89 -4.26 -3.74
N LEU A 16 3.83 -3.46 -2.67
CA LEU A 16 3.31 -2.09 -2.69
C LEU A 16 4.21 -1.13 -3.50
N MET A 17 5.53 -1.35 -3.49
CA MET A 17 6.49 -0.54 -4.27
C MET A 17 6.56 -0.92 -5.75
N THR A 18 5.92 -2.03 -6.17
CA THR A 18 5.96 -2.46 -7.57
C THR A 18 4.69 -2.00 -8.28
N PRO A 19 4.78 -1.11 -9.28
CA PRO A 19 3.64 -0.79 -10.15
C PRO A 19 3.11 -2.04 -10.83
N LYS A 20 1.78 -2.22 -10.80
CA LYS A 20 1.12 -3.25 -11.62
C LYS A 20 1.50 -3.06 -13.10
N GLY A 21 1.82 -4.14 -13.79
CA GLY A 21 2.26 -4.13 -15.20
C GLY A 21 3.77 -3.98 -15.42
N GLN A 22 4.57 -3.61 -14.40
CA GLN A 22 6.02 -3.41 -14.60
C GLN A 22 6.80 -4.71 -14.86
N ARG A 23 6.31 -5.85 -14.35
CA ARG A 23 6.97 -7.14 -14.52
C ARG A 23 6.47 -7.82 -15.78
N VAL A 24 7.28 -7.83 -16.84
CA VAL A 24 6.96 -8.43 -18.15
C VAL A 24 6.40 -9.86 -18.04
N MET A 25 7.01 -10.70 -17.20
CA MET A 25 6.59 -12.10 -17.02
C MET A 25 5.47 -12.29 -15.98
N ARG A 26 5.07 -11.23 -15.26
CA ARG A 26 4.04 -11.24 -14.20
C ARG A 26 3.33 -9.87 -14.14
N PRO A 27 2.57 -9.48 -15.18
CA PRO A 27 1.99 -8.14 -15.26
C PRO A 27 1.01 -7.85 -14.11
N GLU A 28 0.34 -8.87 -13.57
CA GLU A 28 -0.58 -8.70 -12.44
C GLU A 28 0.12 -8.45 -11.10
N TYR A 29 1.43 -8.70 -11.00
CA TYR A 29 2.17 -8.51 -9.74
C TYR A 29 2.38 -7.03 -9.45
N GLY A 30 2.04 -6.64 -8.22
CA GLY A 30 2.28 -5.30 -7.69
C GLY A 30 1.01 -4.65 -7.16
N CYS A 31 1.02 -3.32 -7.11
CA CYS A 31 -0.07 -2.49 -6.63
C CYS A 31 -0.39 -1.37 -7.63
N GLN A 32 -1.68 -0.99 -7.67
CA GLN A 32 -2.20 0.09 -8.51
C GLN A 32 -2.01 1.48 -7.91
N LEU A 33 -1.42 1.60 -6.71
CA LEU A 33 -1.15 2.89 -6.04
C LEU A 33 -0.47 3.93 -6.95
N HIS A 34 0.39 3.50 -7.87
CA HIS A 34 1.09 4.38 -8.80
C HIS A 34 0.17 5.20 -9.71
N GLU A 35 -1.08 4.76 -9.93
CA GLU A 35 -2.08 5.52 -10.70
C GLU A 35 -2.54 6.79 -9.95
N LEU A 36 -2.37 6.83 -8.62
CA LEU A 36 -2.81 7.93 -7.76
C LEU A 36 -1.76 9.04 -7.58
N VAL A 37 -0.58 8.94 -8.21
CA VAL A 37 0.52 9.92 -8.05
C VAL A 37 0.07 11.36 -8.34
N PHE A 38 -0.84 11.54 -9.30
CA PHE A 38 -1.36 12.84 -9.73
C PHE A 38 -2.86 13.05 -9.39
N ALA A 39 -3.48 12.11 -8.68
CA ALA A 39 -4.86 12.23 -8.24
C ALA A 39 -5.01 13.38 -7.23
N PRO A 40 -6.20 13.97 -7.01
CA PRO A 40 -6.45 14.97 -5.98
C PRO A 40 -6.29 14.41 -4.56
N ASN A 41 -6.00 15.25 -3.55
CA ASN A 41 -5.85 14.76 -2.16
C ASN A 41 -7.18 14.80 -1.41
N ASP A 42 -8.11 13.93 -1.80
CA ASP A 42 -9.46 13.89 -1.28
C ASP A 42 -9.87 12.49 -0.79
N ALA A 43 -11.02 12.42 -0.13
CA ALA A 43 -11.55 11.17 0.42
C ALA A 43 -11.73 10.07 -0.65
N SER A 44 -12.01 10.44 -1.90
CA SER A 44 -12.12 9.49 -3.00
C SER A 44 -10.78 8.83 -3.32
N THR A 45 -9.72 9.63 -3.41
CA THR A 45 -8.35 9.14 -3.64
C THR A 45 -7.83 8.32 -2.48
N LEU A 46 -8.13 8.72 -1.24
CA LEU A 46 -7.79 7.95 -0.05
C LEU A 46 -8.51 6.59 -0.04
N GLY A 47 -9.80 6.56 -0.36
CA GLY A 47 -10.56 5.31 -0.49
C GLY A 47 -10.01 4.37 -1.56
N LEU A 48 -9.59 4.90 -2.71
CA LEU A 48 -8.93 4.12 -3.76
C LEU A 48 -7.57 3.58 -3.29
N ALA A 49 -6.78 4.39 -2.57
CA ALA A 49 -5.49 3.97 -2.04
C ALA A 49 -5.65 2.78 -1.09
N SER A 50 -6.60 2.85 -0.14
CA SER A 50 -6.91 1.73 0.76
C SER A 50 -7.36 0.49 -0.01
N TYR A 51 -8.23 0.66 -1.01
CA TYR A 51 -8.71 -0.45 -1.84
C TYR A 51 -7.57 -1.13 -2.62
N TYR A 52 -6.71 -0.36 -3.29
CA TYR A 52 -5.60 -0.93 -4.07
C TYR A 52 -4.57 -1.65 -3.21
N VAL A 53 -4.31 -1.14 -2.00
CA VAL A 53 -3.42 -1.81 -1.04
C VAL A 53 -4.04 -3.11 -0.54
N HIS A 54 -5.33 -3.07 -0.18
CA HIS A 54 -6.06 -4.27 0.24
C HIS A 54 -6.04 -5.34 -0.86
N GLU A 55 -6.45 -4.99 -2.09
CA GLU A 55 -6.45 -5.91 -3.24
C GLU A 55 -5.08 -6.54 -3.48
N ALA A 56 -4.02 -5.73 -3.51
CA ALA A 56 -2.67 -6.19 -3.80
C ALA A 56 -2.16 -7.14 -2.72
N LEU A 57 -2.35 -6.80 -1.44
CA LEU A 57 -1.86 -7.61 -0.32
C LEU A 57 -2.66 -8.91 -0.16
N SER A 58 -3.99 -8.88 -0.29
CA SER A 58 -4.81 -10.10 -0.29
C SER A 58 -4.45 -11.05 -1.43
N THR A 59 -4.01 -10.52 -2.57
CA THR A 59 -3.65 -11.33 -3.73
C THR A 59 -2.27 -11.96 -3.60
N TRP A 60 -1.29 -11.18 -3.14
CA TRP A 60 0.12 -11.55 -3.26
C TRP A 60 0.79 -11.98 -1.96
N GLU A 61 0.17 -11.76 -0.79
CA GLU A 61 0.72 -12.14 0.51
C GLU A 61 -0.23 -13.06 1.29
N PRO A 62 -0.27 -14.37 0.98
CA PRO A 62 -1.20 -15.31 1.61
C PRO A 62 -0.87 -15.64 3.08
N ARG A 63 0.27 -15.16 3.60
CA ARG A 63 0.69 -15.39 4.99
C ARG A 63 0.04 -14.41 5.96
N ILE A 64 -0.64 -13.37 5.47
CA ILE A 64 -1.35 -12.40 6.30
C ILE A 64 -2.86 -12.53 6.11
N GLU A 65 -3.60 -12.20 7.16
CA GLU A 65 -5.01 -11.84 7.08
C GLU A 65 -5.11 -10.33 7.37
N LEU A 66 -5.70 -9.59 6.43
CA LEU A 66 -5.91 -8.15 6.58
C LEU A 66 -7.09 -7.91 7.52
N GLU A 67 -6.87 -7.08 8.53
CA GLU A 67 -7.91 -6.67 9.48
C GLU A 67 -8.46 -5.29 9.10
N GLU A 68 -7.57 -4.38 8.70
CA GLU A 68 -7.94 -3.02 8.30
C GLU A 68 -6.87 -2.42 7.38
N VAL A 69 -7.30 -1.64 6.38
CA VAL A 69 -6.40 -0.82 5.57
C VAL A 69 -7.00 0.59 5.51
N ASP A 70 -6.26 1.54 6.06
CA ASP A 70 -6.68 2.93 6.19
C ASP A 70 -5.66 3.86 5.53
N ALA A 71 -6.13 4.90 4.86
CA ALA A 71 -5.31 5.84 4.14
C ALA A 71 -5.71 7.27 4.54
N ASP A 72 -4.73 8.02 5.03
CA ASP A 72 -4.92 9.38 5.49
C ASP A 72 -3.97 10.34 4.80
N VAL A 73 -4.34 11.62 4.81
CA VAL A 73 -3.41 12.71 4.49
C VAL A 73 -2.39 12.83 5.63
N ASP A 74 -1.11 12.96 5.27
CA ASP A 74 -0.10 13.33 6.26
C ASP A 74 -0.32 14.78 6.70
N PRO A 75 -0.56 15.05 8.01
CA PRO A 75 -0.83 16.40 8.49
C PRO A 75 0.36 17.34 8.33
N ASP A 76 1.58 16.80 8.29
CA ASP A 76 2.81 17.58 8.14
C ASP A 76 3.18 17.76 6.65
N TYR A 77 2.69 16.88 5.76
CA TYR A 77 3.07 16.82 4.34
C TYR A 77 1.85 16.54 3.44
N PRO A 78 1.10 17.55 2.99
CA PRO A 78 -0.10 17.37 2.16
C PRO A 78 0.11 16.62 0.84
N GLU A 79 1.35 16.51 0.35
CA GLU A 79 1.75 15.71 -0.80
C GLU A 79 1.92 14.21 -0.49
N ARG A 80 1.74 13.80 0.77
CA ARG A 80 1.94 12.44 1.23
C ARG A 80 0.63 11.84 1.75
N ILE A 81 0.37 10.61 1.32
CA ILE A 81 -0.64 9.73 1.90
C ILE A 81 0.08 8.76 2.85
N VAL A 82 -0.45 8.62 4.06
CA VAL A 82 0.00 7.61 5.02
C VAL A 82 -1.01 6.47 5.01
N ILE A 83 -0.55 5.29 4.60
CA ILE A 83 -1.38 4.09 4.57
C ILE A 83 -1.02 3.22 5.78
N ARG A 84 -2.00 2.89 6.62
CA ARG A 84 -1.85 1.98 7.75
C ARG A 84 -2.52 0.66 7.42
N VAL A 85 -1.76 -0.42 7.53
CA VAL A 85 -2.22 -1.78 7.27
C VAL A 85 -2.19 -2.54 8.58
N ASN A 86 -3.36 -2.84 9.15
CA ASN A 86 -3.50 -3.74 10.28
C ASN A 86 -3.75 -5.15 9.77
N TYR A 87 -2.96 -6.10 10.25
CA TYR A 87 -2.98 -7.48 9.77
C TYR A 87 -2.54 -8.44 10.87
N ARG A 88 -2.88 -9.71 10.72
CA ARG A 88 -2.28 -10.79 11.53
C ARG A 88 -1.61 -11.82 10.64
N LEU A 89 -0.64 -12.55 11.17
CA LEU A 89 -0.08 -13.70 10.45
C LEU A 89 -1.02 -14.89 10.59
N VAL A 90 -1.25 -15.65 9.52
CA VAL A 90 -2.13 -16.83 9.59
C VAL A 90 -1.67 -17.83 10.66
N ASP A 91 -0.35 -17.93 10.87
CA ASP A 91 0.27 -18.82 11.86
C ASP A 91 0.43 -18.20 13.26
N GLU A 92 0.10 -16.91 13.47
CA GLU A 92 0.21 -16.23 14.77
C GLU A 92 -1.05 -15.38 15.08
N PRO A 93 -1.71 -15.56 16.24
CA PRO A 93 -2.94 -14.84 16.56
C PRO A 93 -2.75 -13.34 16.87
N ASN A 94 -1.51 -12.83 16.90
CA ASN A 94 -1.23 -11.45 17.29
C ASN A 94 -1.35 -10.51 16.08
N SER A 95 -2.21 -9.49 16.21
CA SER A 95 -2.31 -8.38 15.25
C SER A 95 -1.04 -7.53 15.21
N ARG A 96 -0.77 -6.95 14.04
CA ARG A 96 0.40 -6.14 13.70
C ARG A 96 -0.05 -4.98 12.81
N SER A 97 0.78 -3.93 12.76
CA SER A 97 0.52 -2.75 11.94
C SER A 97 1.75 -2.40 11.10
N LEU A 98 1.56 -2.18 9.81
CA LEU A 98 2.56 -1.69 8.87
C LEU A 98 2.13 -0.31 8.36
N VAL A 99 3.02 0.69 8.47
CA VAL A 99 2.78 2.04 7.94
C VAL A 99 3.56 2.21 6.64
N PHE A 100 2.86 2.47 5.54
CA PHE A 100 3.42 2.69 4.21
C PHE A 100 3.19 4.14 3.77
N PRO A 101 4.26 4.95 3.63
CA PRO A 101 4.15 6.29 3.08
C PRO A 101 4.11 6.26 1.55
N PHE A 102 3.12 6.94 0.96
CA PHE A 102 3.00 7.11 -0.47
C PHE A 102 3.11 8.60 -0.84
N TYR A 103 4.10 8.93 -1.67
CA TYR A 103 4.35 10.30 -2.11
C TYR A 103 3.62 10.57 -3.42
N ARG A 104 2.94 11.71 -3.47
CA ARG A 104 2.24 12.21 -4.64
C ARG A 104 2.94 13.45 -5.16
N MET A 105 2.79 13.67 -6.44
CA MET A 105 3.31 14.88 -7.10
C MET A 105 2.22 15.95 -7.04
N PRO A 106 2.57 17.20 -6.71
CA PRO A 106 1.61 18.29 -6.81
C PRO A 106 1.17 18.42 -8.27
N THR A 107 -0.14 18.37 -8.49
CA THR A 107 -0.73 18.75 -9.78
C THR A 107 -0.65 20.26 -9.88
N GLU A 108 0.27 20.76 -10.69
CA GLU A 108 0.46 22.19 -10.93
C GLU A 108 -0.89 22.79 -11.35
N THR A 109 -1.45 23.67 -10.53
CA THR A 109 -2.63 24.44 -10.91
C THR A 109 -2.12 25.50 -11.88
N LEU A 110 -2.17 25.20 -13.19
CA LEU A 110 -1.88 26.18 -14.22
C LEU A 110 -2.75 27.43 -13.97
N PRO A 111 -2.17 28.65 -13.98
CA PRO A 111 -2.87 29.89 -13.71
C PRO A 111 -3.93 30.22 -14.77
#